data_AF-A0A853CQF8-F1
#
_entry.id   AF-A0A853CQF8-F1
#
_cell.length_a   1.000
_cell.length_b   1.000
_cell.length_c   1.000
_cell.angle_alpha   90.00
_cell.angle_beta   90.00
_cell.angle_gamma   90.00
#
_symmetry.space_group_name_H-M   'P 1'
#
loop_
_entity.id
_entity.type
_entity.pdbx_description
1 polymer ?
#
loop_
_entity_poly.entity_id
_entity_poly.type
_entity_poly.pdbx_seq_one_letter_code
_entity_poly.pdbx_strand_id
1 'polypeptide(L)' 'MNAALRTTLGWVAAVLLNLGAVLFVVGLIVPRSGDTSILAVGIGMLVAGLIVGAVWLYGSRRAGRR' A
#
# COMPACT_ATOMS: atom_id res chain seq x y z
N MET A 1 7.95 18.19 10.39
CA MET A 1 7.15 17.64 9.26
C MET A 1 5.81 18.37 9.25
N ASN A 2 5.39 18.88 8.09
CA ASN A 2 4.09 19.53 7.95
C ASN A 2 2.97 18.51 8.27
N ALA A 3 2.01 18.85 9.13
CA ALA A 3 0.96 17.94 9.60
C ALA A 3 0.09 17.40 8.46
N ALA A 4 -0.09 18.21 7.41
CA ALA A 4 -0.76 17.81 6.18
C ALA A 4 -0.04 16.64 5.50
N LEU A 5 1.28 16.70 5.33
CA LEU A 5 2.08 15.66 4.67
C LEU A 5 1.98 14.30 5.39
N ARG A 6 2.03 14.31 6.73
CA ARG A 6 1.90 13.08 7.53
C ARG A 6 0.51 12.47 7.34
N THR A 7 -0.54 13.28 7.29
CA THR A 7 -1.90 12.79 7.05
C THR A 7 -2.03 12.20 5.65
N THR A 8 -1.55 12.89 4.62
CA THR A 8 -1.59 12.40 3.23
C THR A 8 -0.85 11.08 3.06
N LEU A 9 0.33 10.90 3.66
CA LEU A 9 1.06 9.62 3.62
C LEU A 9 0.29 8.47 4.25
N GLY A 10 -0.43 8.72 5.36
CA GLY A 10 -1.30 7.71 5.98
C GLY A 10 -2.46 7.32 5.08
N TRP A 11 -3.11 8.30 4.44
CA TRP A 11 -4.18 8.05 3.46
C TRP A 11 -3.67 7.28 2.25
N VAL A 12 -2.52 7.67 1.67
CA VAL A 12 -1.91 6.98 0.53
C VAL A 12 -1.59 5.53 0.87
N ALA A 13 -1.04 5.26 2.06
CA ALA A 13 -0.80 3.90 2.53
C ALA A 13 -2.09 3.07 2.62
N ALA A 14 -3.14 3.64 3.22
CA ALA A 14 -4.44 2.98 3.36
C ALA A 14 -5.07 2.65 2.00
N VAL A 15 -4.99 3.58 1.04
CA VAL A 15 -5.51 3.39 -0.32
C VAL A 15 -4.73 2.32 -1.06
N LEU A 16 -3.38 2.35 -1.04
CA LEU A 16 -2.53 1.34 -1.68
C LEU A 16 -2.78 -0.07 -1.13
N LEU A 17 -2.92 -0.21 0.19
CA LEU A 17 -3.20 -1.50 0.83
C LEU A 17 -4.58 -2.04 0.43
N ASN A 18 -5.61 -1.19 0.40
CA ASN A 18 -6.95 -1.60 -0.03
C ASN A 18 -6.97 -2.00 -1.51
N LEU A 19 -6.39 -1.18 -2.39
CA LEU A 19 -6.27 -1.50 -3.82
C LEU A 19 -5.51 -2.81 -4.04
N GLY A 20 -4.38 -3.01 -3.34
CA GLY A 20 -3.62 -4.25 -3.39
C GLY A 20 -4.42 -5.45 -2.91
N ALA A 21 -5.17 -5.33 -1.81
CA ALA A 21 -6.03 -6.39 -1.30
C ALA A 21 -7.15 -6.76 -2.30
N VAL A 22 -7.81 -5.77 -2.88
CA VAL A 22 -8.85 -5.98 -3.90
C VAL A 22 -8.25 -6.68 -5.12
N LEU A 23 -7.14 -6.20 -5.66
CA LEU A 23 -6.48 -6.81 -6.82
C LEU A 23 -5.95 -8.21 -6.52
N PHE A 24 -5.48 -8.47 -5.30
CA PHE A 24 -5.05 -9.80 -4.86
C PHE A 24 -6.23 -10.78 -4.88
N VAL A 25 -7.36 -10.41 -4.29
CA VAL A 25 -8.59 -11.23 -4.29
C VAL A 25 -9.08 -11.46 -5.72
N VAL A 26 -9.14 -10.41 -6.54
CA VAL A 26 -9.51 -10.52 -7.96
C VAL A 26 -8.55 -11.45 -8.70
N GLY A 27 -7.24 -11.34 -8.46
CA GLY A 27 -6.22 -12.20 -9.08
C GLY A 27 -6.26 -13.66 -8.65
N LEU A 28 -6.89 -14.00 -7.51
CA LEU A 28 -7.14 -15.38 -7.09
C LEU A 28 -8.38 -15.99 -7.78
N ILE A 29 -9.40 -15.17 -8.02
CA ILE A 29 -10.70 -15.62 -8.56
C ILE A 29 -10.69 -15.60 -10.09
N VAL A 30 -10.04 -14.61 -10.71
CA VAL A 30 -9.99 -14.44 -12.16
C VAL A 30 -9.04 -15.48 -12.77
N PRO A 31 -9.53 -16.36 -13.67
CA PRO A 31 -8.67 -17.30 -14.36
C PRO A 31 -7.61 -16.55 -15.17
N ARG A 32 -6.36 -17.00 -15.09
CA ARG A 32 -5.21 -16.36 -15.74
C ARG A 32 -5.30 -16.54 -17.26
N SER A 33 -6.00 -15.64 -17.94
CA SER A 33 -6.23 -15.70 -19.38
C SER A 33 -5.53 -14.58 -20.16
N GLY A 34 -4.42 -14.04 -19.66
CA GLY A 34 -3.67 -12.98 -20.35
C GLY A 34 -2.21 -12.85 -19.91
N ASP A 35 -1.43 -12.11 -20.71
CA ASP A 35 0.03 -11.94 -20.56
C ASP A 35 0.44 -11.24 -19.26
N THR A 36 -0.45 -10.44 -18.66
CA THR A 36 -0.17 -9.69 -17.42
C THR A 36 -0.87 -10.34 -16.23
N SER A 37 -0.08 -10.88 -15.29
CA SER A 37 -0.59 -11.53 -14.08
C SER A 37 -1.16 -10.50 -13.11
N ILE A 38 -2.49 -10.36 -13.07
CA ILE A 38 -3.22 -9.51 -12.11
C ILE A 38 -2.84 -9.84 -10.66
N LEU A 39 -2.53 -11.10 -10.36
CA LEU A 39 -2.03 -11.53 -9.05
C LEU A 39 -0.68 -10.86 -8.73
N ALA A 40 0.24 -10.78 -9.69
CA ALA A 40 1.52 -10.11 -9.50
C ALA A 40 1.35 -8.60 -9.29
N VAL A 41 0.39 -7.97 -9.99
CA VAL A 41 0.04 -6.55 -9.77
C VAL A 41 -0.55 -6.33 -8.38
N GLY A 42 -1.45 -7.21 -7.92
CA GLY A 42 -2.03 -7.15 -6.56
C GLY A 42 -0.97 -7.31 -5.46
N ILE A 43 -0.05 -8.26 -5.63
CA ILE A 43 1.11 -8.43 -4.73
C ILE A 43 1.96 -7.15 -4.72
N GLY A 44 2.25 -6.58 -5.90
CA GLY A 44 3.01 -5.34 -6.02
C GLY A 44 2.37 -4.16 -5.30
N MET A 45 1.06 -3.97 -5.44
CA MET A 45 0.32 -2.91 -4.72
C MET A 45 0.29 -3.13 -3.20
N LEU A 46 0.15 -4.38 -2.73
CA LEU A 46 0.24 -4.71 -1.30
C LEU A 46 1.62 -4.34 -0.73
N VAL A 47 2.69 -4.75 -1.41
CA VAL A 47 4.07 -4.44 -0.99
C VAL A 47 4.32 -2.93 -0.99
N ALA A 48 3.87 -2.22 -2.02
CA ALA A 48 3.98 -0.76 -2.09
C ALA A 48 3.25 -0.07 -0.92
N GLY A 49 2.01 -0.46 -0.64
CA GLY A 49 1.25 0.06 0.50
C GLY A 49 1.93 -0.22 1.84
N LEU A 50 2.52 -1.41 2.00
CA LEU A 50 3.24 -1.81 3.21
C LEU A 50 4.50 -0.97 3.42
N ILE A 51 5.28 -0.70 2.36
CA ILE A 51 6.46 0.16 2.40
C ILE A 51 6.08 1.59 2.77
N VAL A 52 5.07 2.16 2.11
CA VAL A 52 4.60 3.54 2.38
C VAL A 52 4.11 3.66 3.83
N GLY A 53 3.33 2.68 4.31
CA GLY A 53 2.88 2.61 5.69
C GLY A 53 4.03 2.48 6.70
N ALA A 54 5.02 1.62 6.44
CA ALA A 54 6.19 1.45 7.30
C ALA A 54 7.04 2.73 7.38
N VAL A 55 7.27 3.41 6.24
CA VAL A 55 7.97 4.71 6.19
C VAL A 55 7.22 5.76 6.99
N TRP A 56 5.89 5.83 6.85
CA TRP A 56 5.06 6.75 7.62
C TRP A 56 5.15 6.48 9.13
N LEU A 57 5.06 5.21 9.53
CA LEU A 57 5.10 4.80 10.93
C LEU A 57 6.48 5.08 11.54
N TYR A 58 7.56 4.82 10.80
CA TYR A 58 8.93 5.11 11.21
C TYR A 58 9.17 6.62 11.39
N GLY A 59 8.73 7.44 10.42
CA GLY A 59 8.81 8.90 10.52
C GLY A 59 7.98 9.47 11.67
N SER A 60 6.77 8.93 11.89
CA SER A 60 5.89 9.35 12.98
C SER A 60 6.44 8.99 14.36
N ARG A 61 7.03 7.79 14.52
CA ARG A 61 7.68 7.39 15.78
C ARG A 61 8.92 8.23 16.10
N ARG A 62 9.69 8.66 15.09
CA ARG A 62 10.85 9.55 15.29
C ARG A 62 10.44 10.97 15.70
N ALA A 63 9.28 11.45 15.25
CA ALA A 63 8.76 12.76 15.61
C ALA A 63 8.26 12.86 17.07
N GLY A 64 7.89 11.73 17.70
CA GLY A 64 7.44 11.69 19.10
C GLY A 64 8.53 11.47 20.16
N ARG A 65 9.81 11.36 19.77
CA ARG A 65 10.98 11.26 20.69
C ARG A 65 11.77 12.57 20.81
N ARG A 66 11.15 13.72 20.53
CA ARG A 66 11.67 15.05 20.82
C ARG A 66 10.63 15.81 21.61
#